data_AF-A0A6I4SIF3-F1
#
_entry.id   AF-A0A6I4SIF3-F1
#
_cell.length_a   1.000
_cell.length_b   1.000
_cell.length_c   1.000
_cell.angle_alpha   90.00
_cell.angle_beta   90.00
_cell.angle_gamma   90.00
#
_symmetry.space_group_name_H-M   'P 1'
#
loop_
_entity.id
_entity.type
_entity.pdbx_description
1 polymer ?
#
loop_
_entity_poly.entity_id
_entity_poly.type
_entity_poly.pdbx_seq_one_letter_code
_entity_poly.pdbx_strand_id
1 'polypeptide(L)'
;MKLGITTLASVVLLSACVTNETPADPEPAEISWTEAVEYINSGGVETAMQTHSLFVYLQMKDGREFTTTEPNIDEVFRVIRNCGEPCADIARITE
;
A
#
# COMPACT_ATOMS: atom_id res chain seq x y z
N MET A 1 49.78 -39.92 -41.45
CA MET A 1 48.38 -40.24 -41.07
C MET A 1 48.34 -40.46 -39.55
N LYS A 2 47.91 -39.45 -38.78
CA LYS A 2 47.34 -39.58 -37.43
C LYS A 2 46.65 -38.26 -37.07
N LEU A 3 45.32 -38.35 -37.08
CA LEU A 3 44.33 -37.36 -36.67
C LEU A 3 44.41 -37.16 -35.15
N GLY A 4 44.16 -35.96 -34.63
CA GLY A 4 44.23 -35.71 -33.18
C GLY A 4 43.52 -34.45 -32.72
N ILE A 5 42.23 -34.36 -33.05
CA ILE A 5 41.12 -33.68 -32.33
C ILE A 5 41.50 -32.44 -31.50
N THR A 6 41.23 -31.27 -32.07
CA THR A 6 41.07 -29.98 -31.39
C THR A 6 40.02 -30.08 -30.30
N THR A 7 40.42 -29.99 -29.03
CA THR A 7 39.50 -29.93 -27.89
C THR A 7 38.87 -28.53 -27.83
N LEU A 8 37.63 -28.37 -28.30
CA LEU A 8 36.84 -27.19 -27.98
C LEU A 8 36.51 -27.23 -26.49
N ALA A 9 37.10 -26.31 -25.71
CA ALA A 9 36.64 -26.03 -24.36
C ALA A 9 35.31 -25.28 -24.45
N SER A 10 34.20 -26.00 -24.25
CA SER A 10 32.87 -25.41 -24.11
C SER A 10 32.82 -24.53 -22.87
N VAL A 11 32.75 -23.22 -23.06
CA VAL A 11 32.46 -22.26 -21.99
C VAL A 11 30.97 -22.39 -21.66
N VAL A 12 30.66 -23.04 -20.54
CA VAL A 12 29.31 -23.04 -19.98
C VAL A 12 29.12 -21.70 -19.28
N LEU A 13 28.47 -20.76 -19.97
CA LEU A 13 27.97 -19.53 -19.36
C LEU A 13 26.83 -19.92 -18.42
N LEU A 14 27.13 -20.01 -17.13
CA LEU A 14 26.13 -20.03 -16.07
C LEU A 14 25.38 -18.69 -16.12
N SER A 15 24.21 -18.68 -16.76
CA SER A 15 23.28 -17.56 -16.69
C SER A 15 22.82 -17.44 -15.24
N ALA A 16 23.38 -16.48 -14.51
CA ALA A 16 22.83 -16.08 -13.23
C ALA A 16 21.44 -15.52 -13.49
N CYS A 17 20.41 -16.09 -12.84
CA CYS A 17 19.15 -15.39 -12.71
C CYS A 17 19.42 -14.17 -11.83
N VAL A 18 19.69 -13.02 -12.44
CA VAL A 18 19.48 -11.73 -11.76
C VAL A 18 17.98 -11.70 -11.48
N THR A 19 17.59 -12.01 -10.25
CA THR A 19 16.27 -11.62 -9.81
C THR A 19 16.35 -10.13 -9.57
N ASN A 20 15.82 -9.39 -10.54
CA ASN A 20 15.60 -7.96 -10.40
C ASN A 20 14.36 -7.81 -9.49
N GLU A 21 14.51 -8.16 -8.22
CA GLU A 21 13.49 -7.92 -7.19
C GLU A 21 13.38 -6.39 -7.10
N THR A 22 12.43 -5.78 -7.81
CA THR A 22 12.02 -4.41 -7.50
C THR A 22 11.63 -4.44 -6.02
N PRO A 23 12.18 -3.56 -5.17
CA PRO A 23 11.72 -3.46 -3.79
C PRO A 23 10.20 -3.32 -3.83
N ALA A 24 9.48 -4.27 -3.23
CA ALA A 24 8.05 -4.11 -3.06
C ALA A 24 7.83 -2.82 -2.26
N ASP A 25 6.92 -1.96 -2.72
CA ASP A 25 6.49 -0.84 -1.90
C ASP A 25 5.99 -1.40 -0.56
N PRO A 26 6.33 -0.74 0.57
CA PRO A 26 5.87 -1.22 1.86
C PRO A 26 4.34 -1.22 1.87
N GLU A 27 3.77 -2.34 2.30
CA GLU A 27 2.32 -2.42 2.53
C GLU A 27 1.89 -1.35 3.56
N PRO A 28 0.71 -0.73 3.39
CA PRO A 28 0.17 0.23 4.35
C PRO A 28 0.09 -0.36 5.77
N ALA A 29 0.46 0.43 6.79
CA ALA A 29 0.44 -0.05 8.17
C ALA A 29 -1.00 -0.18 8.69
N GLU A 30 -1.31 -1.29 9.36
CA GLU A 30 -2.60 -1.46 10.04
C GLU A 30 -2.62 -0.70 11.37
N ILE A 31 -3.66 0.11 11.58
CA ILE A 31 -3.90 0.88 12.81
C ILE A 31 -5.25 0.55 13.43
N SER A 32 -5.38 0.86 14.72
CA SER A 32 -6.67 0.71 15.40
C SER A 32 -7.71 1.70 14.86
N TRP A 33 -8.99 1.35 14.99
CA TRP A 33 -10.08 2.26 14.65
C TRP A 33 -10.00 3.59 15.42
N THR A 34 -9.66 3.54 16.71
CA THR A 34 -9.51 4.75 17.55
C THR A 34 -8.42 5.68 17.01
N GLU A 35 -7.28 5.12 16.61
CA GLU A 35 -6.18 5.89 16.02
C GLU A 35 -6.56 6.49 14.67
N ALA A 36 -7.28 5.74 13.82
CA ALA A 36 -7.82 6.26 12.57
C ALA A 36 -8.75 7.47 12.79
N VAL A 37 -9.59 7.43 13.83
CA VAL A 37 -10.46 8.55 14.22
C VAL A 37 -9.64 9.77 14.64
N GLU A 38 -8.53 9.59 15.36
CA GLU A 38 -7.62 10.68 15.73
C GLU A 38 -6.96 11.30 14.50
N TYR A 39 -6.49 10.49 13.55
CA TYR A 39 -5.93 10.98 12.29
C TYR A 39 -6.94 11.74 11.44
N ILE A 40 -8.17 11.23 11.31
CA ILE A 40 -9.24 11.93 10.60
C ILE A 40 -9.52 13.28 11.26
N ASN A 41 -9.78 13.30 12.57
CA ASN A 41 -10.12 14.53 13.28
C ASN A 41 -8.97 15.55 13.35
N SER A 42 -7.73 15.13 13.12
CA SER A 42 -6.58 16.05 12.99
C SER A 42 -6.59 16.86 11.68
N GLY A 43 -7.40 16.47 10.69
CA GLY A 43 -7.39 17.04 9.34
C GLY A 43 -6.16 16.64 8.50
N GLY A 44 -5.38 15.66 8.97
CA GLY A 44 -4.16 15.18 8.31
C GLY A 44 -4.41 14.18 7.17
N VAL A 45 -5.65 13.69 7.02
CA VAL A 45 -6.03 12.75 5.96
C VAL A 45 -6.28 13.52 4.65
N GLU A 46 -5.81 12.96 3.55
CA GLU A 46 -6.05 13.43 2.18
C GLU A 46 -7.18 12.61 1.52
N THR A 47 -7.11 11.29 1.61
CA THR A 47 -8.10 10.37 1.03
C THR A 47 -8.55 9.35 2.07
N ALA A 48 -9.86 9.08 2.11
CA ALA A 48 -10.45 7.97 2.83
C ALA A 48 -11.24 7.08 1.84
N MET A 49 -10.81 5.83 1.72
CA MET A 49 -11.51 4.80 0.97
C MET A 49 -12.16 3.81 1.93
N GLN A 50 -13.36 3.35 1.60
CA GLN A 50 -14.09 2.34 2.35
C GLN A 50 -14.66 1.28 1.40
N THR A 51 -14.77 0.04 1.87
CA THR A 51 -15.39 -1.06 1.12
C THR A 51 -16.53 -1.69 1.92
N HIS A 52 -17.36 -2.52 1.26
CA HIS A 52 -18.39 -3.31 1.92
C HIS A 52 -17.88 -4.34 2.95
N SER A 53 -16.57 -4.64 3.00
CA SER A 53 -15.97 -5.51 4.01
C SER A 53 -15.57 -4.79 5.30
N LEU A 54 -16.01 -3.53 5.48
CA LEU A 54 -15.61 -2.63 6.56
C LEU A 54 -14.13 -2.23 6.52
N PHE A 55 -13.43 -2.56 5.43
CA PHE A 55 -12.05 -2.14 5.25
C PHE A 55 -12.01 -0.65 4.96
N VAL A 56 -11.11 0.05 5.65
CA VAL A 56 -10.85 1.47 5.46
C VAL A 56 -9.38 1.65 5.15
N TYR A 57 -9.11 2.41 4.09
CA TYR A 57 -7.78 2.86 3.73
C TYR A 57 -7.71 4.38 3.87
N LEU A 58 -6.67 4.86 4.53
CA LEU A 58 -6.38 6.28 4.74
C LEU A 58 -5.05 6.64 4.09
N GLN A 59 -5.08 7.61 3.19
CA GLN A 59 -3.89 8.29 2.70
C GLN A 59 -3.74 9.61 3.44
N MET A 60 -2.59 9.82 4.05
CA MET A 60 -2.26 11.05 4.77
C MET A 60 -1.65 12.09 3.81
N LYS A 61 -1.82 13.37 4.12
CA LYS A 61 -1.22 14.49 3.37
C LYS A 61 0.31 14.48 3.33
N ASP A 62 0.95 13.73 4.24
CA ASP A 62 2.41 13.57 4.28
C ASP A 62 2.90 12.33 3.51
N GLY A 63 2.00 11.64 2.80
CA GLY A 63 2.30 10.46 2.00
C GLY A 63 2.30 9.13 2.77
N ARG A 64 2.05 9.14 4.09
CA ARG A 64 1.85 7.88 4.83
C ARG A 64 0.51 7.26 4.48
N GLU A 65 0.47 5.93 4.54
CA GLU A 65 -0.72 5.15 4.22
C GLU A 65 -1.05 4.19 5.37
N PHE A 66 -2.32 4.11 5.71
CA PHE A 66 -2.81 3.31 6.81
C PHE A 66 -4.05 2.53 6.42
N THR A 67 -4.25 1.38 7.07
CA THR A 67 -5.46 0.57 6.94
C THR A 67 -6.08 0.32 8.31
N THR A 68 -7.40 0.15 8.34
CA THR A 68 -8.12 -0.25 9.55
C THR A 68 -9.44 -0.93 9.18
N THR A 69 -10.16 -1.42 10.19
CA THR A 69 -11.52 -1.95 10.05
C THR A 69 -12.49 -1.06 10.82
N GLU A 70 -13.51 -0.55 10.14
CA GLU A 70 -14.55 0.25 10.78
C GLU A 70 -15.55 -0.63 11.56
N PRO A 71 -16.13 -0.14 12.66
CA PRO A 71 -17.04 -0.95 13.49
C PRO A 71 -18.41 -1.18 12.83
N ASN A 72 -18.83 -0.29 11.93
CA ASN A 72 -20.08 -0.36 11.17
C ASN A 72 -19.86 0.29 9.81
N ILE A 73 -20.64 -0.13 8.81
CA ILE A 73 -20.61 0.48 7.48
C ILE A 73 -20.84 2.00 7.58
N ASP A 74 -20.10 2.77 6.79
CA ASP A 74 -20.15 4.24 6.69
C ASP A 74 -19.69 5.02 7.95
N GLU A 75 -19.11 4.34 8.93
CA GLU A 75 -18.65 4.97 10.16
C GLU A 75 -17.51 5.97 9.86
N VAL A 76 -16.59 5.65 8.96
CA VAL A 76 -15.52 6.58 8.53
C VAL A 76 -16.09 7.88 7.97
N PHE A 77 -17.15 7.79 7.17
CA PHE A 77 -17.81 8.97 6.62
C PHE A 77 -18.60 9.73 7.68
N ARG A 78 -19.14 9.06 8.70
CA ARG A 78 -19.75 9.72 9.87
C ARG A 78 -18.73 10.55 10.63
N VAL A 79 -17.53 10.01 10.87
CA VAL A 79 -16.44 10.72 11.55
C VAL A 79 -16.00 11.93 10.73
N ILE A 80 -15.74 11.75 9.42
CA ILE A 80 -15.36 12.85 8.52
C ILE A 80 -16.42 13.97 8.50
N ARG A 81 -17.71 13.63 8.43
CA ARG A 81 -18.79 14.63 8.49
C ARG A 81 -18.82 15.41 9.81
N ASN A 82 -18.56 14.74 10.92
CA ASN A 82 -18.60 15.36 12.26
C ASN A 82 -17.36 16.23 12.55
N CYS A 83 -16.24 15.96 11.89
CA CYS A 83 -15.00 16.75 12.01
C CYS A 83 -15.17 18.20 11.53
N GLY A 84 -16.00 18.44 10.51
CA GLY A 84 -16.27 19.78 9.99
C GLY A 84 -15.14 20.33 9.10
N GLU A 85 -14.87 21.63 9.19
CA GLU A 85 -13.92 22.36 8.33
C GLU A 85 -12.54 21.70 8.17
N PRO A 86 -11.89 21.15 9.21
CA PRO A 86 -10.57 20.52 9.05
C PRO A 86 -10.57 19.32 8.08
N CYS A 87 -11.74 18.71 7.87
CA CYS A 87 -11.93 17.52 7.06
C CYS A 87 -12.70 17.80 5.76
N ALA A 88 -12.92 19.07 5.40
CA ALA A 88 -13.74 19.46 4.25
C ALA A 88 -13.20 18.93 2.91
N ASP A 89 -11.87 18.88 2.78
CA ASP A 89 -11.18 18.51 1.54
C ASP A 89 -10.80 17.01 1.46
N ILE A 90 -11.22 16.19 2.43
CA ILE A 90 -10.93 14.75 2.38
C ILE A 90 -11.68 14.12 1.20
N ALA A 91 -10.95 13.53 0.26
CA ALA A 91 -11.51 12.74 -0.82
C ALA A 91 -12.12 11.45 -0.28
N ARG A 92 -13.32 11.09 -0.75
CA ARG A 92 -14.09 9.92 -0.27
C ARG A 92 -14.29 8.95 -1.41
N ILE A 93 -13.87 7.71 -1.22
CA ILE A 93 -13.96 6.64 -2.23
C ILE A 93 -14.70 5.46 -1.62
N THR A 94 -15.57 4.81 -2.39
CA THR A 94 -16.32 3.62 -1.97
C THR A 94 -16.22 2.52 -3.03
N GLU A 95 -16.19 1.26 -2.58
CA GLU A 95 -16.23 0.04 -3.40
C GLU A 95 -17.31 -0.94 -2.89
#